data_AF-A0A1U7X7I1-F1
#
_entry.id   AF-A0A1U7X7I1-F1
#
_cell.length_a   1.000
_cell.length_b   1.000
_cell.length_c   1.000
_cell.angle_alpha   90.00
_cell.angle_beta   90.00
_cell.angle_gamma   90.00
#
_symmetry.space_group_name_H-M   'P 1'
#
loop_
_entity.id
_entity.type
_entity.pdbx_description
1 polymer ?
#
loop_
_entity_poly.entity_id
_entity_poly.type
_entity_poly.pdbx_seq_one_letter_code
_entity_poly.pdbx_strand_id
1 'polypeptide(L)'
;MSFMAQKTLEDILDKTIEIVRDNDHALQEAPSTNGGGIRLFKRAPLGIVFDHTDQLQQPRKKPRIHPGKGIEEKSKEFKYQIKSVAVDGMDILAASKNACQKSLARLEAREAAVKAAAKREEERVAALKGIRGERWLPSVARDMQLRLQRR
;
A
#
# COMPACT_ATOMS: atom_id res chain seq x y z
N MET A 1 -27.21 -26.35 19.40
CA MET A 1 -27.15 -26.10 17.95
C MET A 1 -27.74 -27.30 17.24
N SER A 2 -28.65 -27.09 16.30
CA SER A 2 -29.33 -28.16 15.57
C SER A 2 -28.35 -28.81 14.59
N PHE A 3 -28.26 -30.14 14.57
CA PHE A 3 -27.36 -30.92 13.71
C PHE A 3 -27.42 -30.51 12.22
N MET A 4 -28.60 -30.10 11.76
CA MET A 4 -28.81 -29.61 10.39
C MET A 4 -28.06 -28.31 10.09
N ALA A 5 -27.98 -27.39 11.06
CA ALA A 5 -27.29 -26.11 10.88
C ALA A 5 -25.76 -26.30 10.77
N GLN A 6 -25.23 -27.31 11.45
CA GLN A 6 -23.81 -27.66 11.38
C GLN A 6 -23.46 -28.25 10.01
N LYS A 7 -24.29 -29.17 9.51
CA LYS A 7 -24.11 -29.79 8.19
C LYS A 7 -24.18 -28.78 7.04
N THR A 8 -25.10 -27.80 7.12
CA THR A 8 -25.18 -26.73 6.11
C THR A 8 -23.96 -25.82 6.13
N LEU A 9 -23.39 -25.59 7.32
CA LEU A 9 -22.19 -24.76 7.45
C LEU A 9 -20.97 -25.49 6.86
N GLU A 10 -20.79 -26.77 7.17
CA GLU A 10 -19.72 -27.59 6.60
C GLU A 10 -19.80 -27.65 5.07
N ASP A 11 -20.99 -27.87 4.50
CA ASP A 11 -21.19 -27.93 3.05
C ASP A 11 -20.91 -26.58 2.35
N ILE A 12 -21.17 -25.45 3.02
CA ILE A 12 -20.81 -24.12 2.50
C ILE A 12 -19.29 -23.91 2.56
N LEU A 13 -18.66 -24.28 3.68
CA LEU A 13 -17.21 -24.11 3.87
C LEU A 13 -16.42 -24.94 2.85
N ASP A 14 -16.79 -26.20 2.62
CA ASP A 14 -16.13 -27.08 1.65
C ASP A 14 -16.25 -26.58 0.20
N LYS A 15 -17.39 -25.97 -0.16
CA LYS A 15 -17.62 -25.47 -1.53
C LYS A 15 -16.98 -24.11 -1.82
N THR A 16 -16.75 -23.31 -0.78
CA THR A 16 -16.36 -21.90 -0.96
C THR A 16 -14.91 -21.62 -0.57
N ILE A 17 -14.26 -22.50 0.19
CA ILE A 17 -12.92 -22.23 0.73
C ILE A 17 -11.94 -23.31 0.27
N GLU A 18 -11.07 -22.95 -0.68
CA GLU A 18 -9.86 -23.71 -0.98
C GLU A 18 -8.77 -23.32 0.03
N ILE A 19 -8.46 -24.19 0.98
CA ILE A 19 -7.42 -23.93 1.99
C ILE A 19 -6.06 -24.23 1.37
N VAL A 20 -5.42 -23.20 0.80
CA VAL A 20 -4.01 -23.25 0.42
C VAL A 20 -3.17 -23.23 1.70
N ARG A 21 -2.57 -24.38 2.04
CA ARG A 21 -1.67 -24.50 3.18
C ARG A 21 -0.27 -24.06 2.78
N ASP A 22 -0.02 -22.76 2.80
CA ASP A 22 1.36 -22.27 2.85
C ASP A 22 1.84 -22.34 4.30
N ASN A 23 2.75 -23.27 4.56
CA ASN A 23 3.47 -23.37 5.81
C ASN A 23 4.54 -22.29 5.84
N ASP A 24 4.27 -21.17 6.50
CA ASP A 24 5.34 -20.28 6.98
C ASP A 24 5.16 -20.01 8.47
N HIS A 25 5.84 -20.83 9.25
CA HIS A 25 6.14 -20.54 10.64
C HIS A 25 7.13 -19.37 10.71
N ALA A 26 6.66 -18.22 11.17
CA ALA A 26 7.54 -17.28 11.87
C ALA A 26 6.73 -16.48 12.90
N LEU A 27 6.90 -16.86 14.17
CA LEU A 27 6.47 -16.10 15.32
C LEU A 27 6.96 -14.65 15.21
N GLN A 28 6.00 -13.73 15.35
CA GLN A 28 6.24 -12.31 15.48
C GLN A 28 6.43 -12.00 16.97
N GLU A 29 7.67 -11.74 17.39
CA GLU A 29 7.92 -10.86 18.54
C GLU A 29 8.21 -9.46 18.01
N ALA A 30 7.42 -8.50 18.46
CA ALA A 30 7.64 -7.09 18.14
C ALA A 30 8.88 -6.54 18.87
N PRO A 31 9.47 -5.47 18.33
CA PRO A 31 9.55 -4.30 19.19
C PRO A 31 8.98 -3.08 18.49
N SER A 32 8.07 -2.44 19.22
CA SER A 32 7.59 -1.09 18.95
C SER A 32 8.76 -0.16 18.64
N THR A 33 8.72 0.51 17.50
CA THR A 33 9.44 1.77 17.34
C THR A 33 8.49 2.75 16.66
N ASN A 34 8.09 3.76 17.44
CA ASN A 34 7.36 4.93 16.99
C ASN A 34 8.07 5.54 15.77
N GLY A 35 7.38 5.58 14.63
CA GLY A 35 7.90 6.14 13.38
C GLY A 35 7.88 5.11 12.25
N GLY A 36 6.73 4.99 11.58
CA GLY A 36 6.49 4.00 10.53
C GLY A 36 7.49 4.08 9.39
N GLY A 37 8.35 3.07 9.29
CA GLY A 37 9.28 2.90 8.17
C GLY A 37 9.97 1.54 8.21
N ILE A 38 10.44 1.08 7.06
CA ILE A 38 11.14 -0.20 6.91
C ILE A 38 12.65 0.02 7.08
N ARG A 39 13.28 -0.85 7.87
CA ARG A 39 14.72 -0.89 8.12
C ARG A 39 15.29 -2.21 7.60
N LEU A 40 16.31 -2.14 6.73
CA LEU A 40 16.96 -3.34 6.18
C LEU A 40 17.81 -4.08 7.22
N PHE A 41 18.37 -3.35 8.19
CA PHE A 41 19.18 -3.92 9.27
C PHE A 41 18.82 -3.29 10.61
N LYS A 42 19.06 -4.01 11.71
CA LYS A 42 18.69 -3.56 13.07
C LYS A 42 19.30 -2.19 13.45
N ARG A 43 20.44 -1.80 12.89
CA ARG A 43 21.11 -0.51 13.19
C ARG A 43 21.23 0.44 11.99
N ALA A 44 20.65 0.09 10.83
CA ALA A 44 20.68 0.98 9.66
C ALA A 44 19.66 2.12 9.80
N PRO A 45 19.85 3.27 9.16
CA PRO A 45 18.81 4.28 9.04
C PRO A 45 17.56 3.73 8.31
N LEU A 46 16.40 4.34 8.54
CA LEU A 46 15.14 3.97 7.88
C LEU A 46 15.28 4.21 6.37
N GLY A 47 15.16 3.16 5.57
CA GLY A 47 15.33 3.25 4.11
C GLY A 47 14.05 3.65 3.38
N ILE A 48 12.90 3.32 3.96
CA ILE A 48 11.58 3.63 3.43
C ILE A 48 10.76 4.21 4.57
N VAL A 49 10.33 5.47 4.44
CA VAL A 49 9.46 6.15 5.42
C VAL A 49 8.03 6.07 4.92
N PHE A 50 7.10 5.60 5.75
CA PHE A 50 5.69 5.60 5.41
C PHE A 50 5.12 7.01 5.63
N ASP A 51 4.79 7.70 4.53
CA ASP A 51 4.03 8.94 4.59
C ASP A 51 2.67 8.67 5.22
N HIS A 52 2.34 9.38 6.29
CA HIS A 52 1.08 9.19 7.03
C HIS A 52 -0.15 9.70 6.28
N THR A 53 0.01 10.18 5.04
CA THR A 53 -1.05 10.79 4.24
C THR A 53 -2.06 9.78 3.70
N ASP A 54 -1.70 8.50 3.62
CA ASP A 54 -2.61 7.43 3.18
C ASP A 54 -3.28 6.72 4.38
N GLN A 55 -3.55 7.46 5.46
CA GLN A 55 -4.51 7.01 6.46
C GLN A 55 -5.88 6.96 5.81
N LEU A 56 -6.21 5.80 5.23
CA LEU A 56 -7.59 5.43 4.95
C LEU A 56 -8.36 5.71 6.24
N GLN A 57 -9.31 6.65 6.21
CA GLN A 57 -10.21 6.92 7.33
C GLN A 57 -11.16 5.74 7.49
N GLN A 58 -10.62 4.58 7.81
CA GLN A 58 -11.42 3.46 8.26
C GLN A 58 -12.03 3.85 9.62
N PRO A 59 -13.29 3.47 9.89
CA PRO A 59 -13.89 3.67 11.19
C PRO A 59 -13.01 3.04 12.27
N ARG A 60 -12.27 3.87 13.03
CA ARG A 60 -11.35 3.40 14.09
C ARG A 60 -12.07 2.77 15.27
N LYS A 61 -13.39 2.93 15.35
CA LYS A 61 -14.22 2.36 16.40
C LYS A 61 -14.65 0.96 15.98
N LYS A 62 -14.10 -0.06 16.65
CA LYS A 62 -14.61 -1.43 16.58
C LYS A 62 -16.10 -1.41 16.97
N PRO A 63 -17.02 -1.93 16.14
CA PRO A 63 -18.42 -1.99 16.53
C PRO A 63 -18.54 -2.81 17.82
N ARG A 64 -19.12 -2.21 18.86
CA ARG A 64 -19.41 -2.88 20.14
C ARG A 64 -20.62 -3.79 19.96
N ILE A 65 -20.40 -4.93 19.33
CA ILE A 65 -21.39 -6.01 19.29
C ILE A 65 -21.14 -6.84 20.55
N HIS A 66 -21.98 -6.64 21.58
CA HIS A 66 -21.92 -7.44 22.79
C HIS A 66 -22.66 -8.78 22.55
N PRO A 67 -21.97 -9.94 22.60
CA PRO A 67 -22.67 -11.22 22.66
C PRO A 67 -23.19 -11.39 24.09
N GLY A 68 -24.51 -11.26 24.31
CA GLY A 68 -25.03 -11.52 25.65
C GLY A 68 -26.48 -11.14 25.93
N LYS A 69 -27.09 -10.22 25.16
CA LYS A 69 -28.53 -9.94 25.27
C LYS A 69 -29.24 -10.79 24.22
N GLY A 70 -30.28 -11.54 24.60
CA GLY A 70 -31.09 -12.30 23.63
C GLY A 70 -31.58 -11.36 22.53
N ILE A 71 -30.95 -11.45 21.36
CA ILE A 71 -31.25 -10.55 20.25
C ILE A 71 -32.49 -11.12 19.59
N GLU A 72 -33.61 -10.40 19.67
CA GLU A 72 -34.73 -10.69 18.79
C GLU A 72 -34.32 -10.36 17.36
N GLU A 73 -34.01 -11.38 16.57
CA GLU A 73 -33.59 -11.27 15.17
C GLU A 73 -34.62 -10.52 14.29
N LYS A 74 -35.89 -10.51 14.72
CA LYS A 74 -36.97 -9.77 14.05
C LYS A 74 -37.17 -8.33 14.56
N SER A 75 -36.48 -7.92 15.62
CA SER A 75 -36.57 -6.54 16.15
C SER A 75 -36.11 -5.52 15.12
N LYS A 76 -36.79 -4.36 15.11
CA LYS A 76 -36.43 -3.23 14.26
C LYS A 76 -35.04 -2.69 14.59
N GLU A 77 -34.67 -2.69 15.87
CA GLU A 77 -33.37 -2.18 16.35
C GLU A 77 -32.22 -3.04 15.82
N PHE A 78 -32.37 -4.36 15.82
CA PHE A 78 -31.37 -5.27 15.29
C PHE A 78 -31.17 -5.09 13.78
N LYS A 79 -32.27 -5.00 13.02
CA LYS A 79 -32.20 -4.73 11.57
C LYS A 79 -31.55 -3.38 11.27
N TYR A 80 -31.83 -2.35 12.08
CA TYR A 80 -31.20 -1.04 11.94
C TYR A 80 -29.70 -1.09 12.26
N GLN A 81 -29.29 -1.79 13.32
CA GLN A 81 -27.87 -1.98 13.66
C GLN A 81 -27.12 -2.70 12.54
N ILE A 82 -27.65 -3.80 12.00
CA ILE A 82 -27.02 -4.52 10.89
C ILE A 82 -26.90 -3.63 9.65
N LYS A 83 -27.96 -2.89 9.29
CA LYS A 83 -27.91 -1.94 8.16
C LYS A 83 -26.94 -0.79 8.38
N SER A 84 -26.76 -0.32 9.62
CA SER A 84 -25.82 0.75 9.95
C SER A 84 -24.35 0.33 9.86
N VAL A 85 -24.08 -0.98 9.98
CA VAL A 85 -22.73 -1.56 9.90
C VAL A 85 -22.44 -2.12 8.51
N ALA A 86 -23.46 -2.53 7.77
CA ALA A 86 -23.31 -3.04 6.41
C ALA A 86 -22.78 -1.95 5.48
N VAL A 87 -21.59 -2.18 4.94
CA VAL A 87 -21.00 -1.35 3.89
C VAL A 87 -21.52 -1.84 2.54
N ASP A 88 -21.96 -0.92 1.68
CA ASP A 88 -22.37 -1.28 0.32
C ASP A 88 -21.15 -1.75 -0.49
N GLY A 89 -21.26 -2.92 -1.13
CA GLY A 89 -20.22 -3.45 -1.99
C GLY A 89 -19.92 -2.53 -3.18
N MET A 90 -20.91 -1.77 -3.63
CA MET A 90 -20.74 -0.79 -4.72
C MET A 90 -19.81 0.36 -4.31
N ASP A 91 -19.94 0.84 -3.07
CA ASP A 91 -19.10 1.92 -2.53
C ASP A 91 -17.64 1.47 -2.41
N ILE A 92 -17.40 0.22 -2.02
CA ILE A 92 -16.05 -0.37 -1.95
C ILE A 92 -15.42 -0.43 -3.35
N LEU A 93 -16.18 -0.90 -4.34
CA LEU A 93 -15.71 -0.96 -5.73
C LEU A 93 -15.41 0.44 -6.29
N ALA A 94 -16.28 1.41 -6.02
CA ALA A 94 -16.09 2.80 -6.43
C ALA A 94 -14.86 3.43 -5.77
N ALA A 95 -14.68 3.24 -4.46
CA ALA A 95 -13.51 3.72 -3.72
C ALA A 95 -12.21 3.10 -4.25
N SER A 96 -12.21 1.79 -4.52
CA SER A 96 -11.07 1.06 -5.08
C SER A 96 -10.68 1.59 -6.47
N LYS A 97 -11.65 1.75 -7.37
CA LYS A 97 -11.43 2.32 -8.72
C LYS A 97 -10.85 3.74 -8.65
N ASN A 98 -11.42 4.59 -7.79
CA ASN A 98 -10.93 5.95 -7.60
C ASN A 98 -9.51 6.00 -7.05
N ALA A 99 -9.17 5.12 -6.09
CA ALA A 99 -7.82 5.02 -5.55
C ALA A 99 -6.82 4.55 -6.61
N CYS A 100 -7.19 3.56 -7.42
CA CYS A 100 -6.39 3.08 -8.54
C CYS A 100 -6.11 4.20 -9.55
N GLN A 101 -7.15 4.91 -9.99
CA GLN A 101 -7.01 6.03 -10.94
C GLN A 101 -6.10 7.14 -10.40
N LYS A 102 -6.24 7.50 -9.11
CA LYS A 102 -5.35 8.49 -8.46
C LYS A 102 -3.89 8.03 -8.45
N SER A 103 -3.64 6.75 -8.17
CA SER A 103 -2.30 6.18 -8.17
C SER A 103 -1.67 6.22 -9.57
N LEU A 104 -2.44 5.82 -10.59
CA LEU A 104 -2.00 5.86 -11.99
C LEU A 104 -1.65 7.29 -12.42
N ALA A 105 -2.52 8.26 -12.15
CA ALA A 105 -2.25 9.67 -12.48
C ALA A 105 -0.98 10.21 -11.79
N ARG A 106 -0.72 9.80 -10.53
CA ARG A 106 0.51 10.17 -9.80
C ARG A 106 1.76 9.57 -10.44
N LEU A 107 1.67 8.32 -10.90
CA LEU A 107 2.78 7.64 -11.58
C LEU A 107 3.08 8.29 -12.93
N GLU A 108 2.06 8.56 -13.74
CA GLU A 108 2.19 9.27 -15.01
C GLU A 108 2.80 10.66 -14.84
N ALA A 109 2.38 11.42 -13.82
CA ALA A 109 2.95 12.73 -13.51
C ALA A 109 4.44 12.64 -13.13
N ARG A 110 4.84 11.61 -12.37
CA ARG A 110 6.26 11.36 -12.03
C ARG A 110 7.07 11.01 -13.27
N GLU A 111 6.56 10.13 -14.13
CA GLU A 111 7.24 9.78 -15.38
C GLU A 111 7.39 10.99 -16.31
N ALA A 112 6.34 11.81 -16.43
CA ALA A 112 6.38 13.04 -17.21
C ALA A 112 7.41 14.03 -16.64
N ALA A 113 7.49 14.17 -15.32
CA ALA A 113 8.49 15.02 -14.67
C ALA A 113 9.92 14.52 -14.91
N VAL A 114 10.16 13.20 -14.82
CA VAL A 114 11.47 12.59 -15.13
C VAL A 114 11.85 12.82 -16.59
N LYS A 115 10.92 12.60 -17.53
CA LYS A 115 11.14 12.84 -18.96
C LYS A 115 11.44 14.31 -19.24
N ALA A 116 10.73 15.24 -18.60
CA ALA A 116 10.98 16.67 -18.75
C ALA A 116 12.33 17.10 -18.13
N ALA A 117 12.74 16.49 -17.02
CA ALA A 117 14.05 16.74 -16.42
C ALA A 117 15.18 16.22 -17.31
N ALA A 118 15.03 15.02 -17.90
CA ALA A 118 15.98 14.47 -18.86
C ALA A 118 16.16 15.38 -20.08
N LYS A 119 15.05 15.86 -20.68
CA LYS A 119 15.11 16.80 -21.81
C LYS A 119 15.82 18.11 -21.46
N ARG A 120 15.52 18.70 -20.30
CA ARG A 120 16.24 19.91 -19.85
C ARG A 120 17.73 19.69 -19.70
N GLU A 121 18.12 18.53 -19.17
CA GLU A 121 19.54 18.20 -19.02
C GLU A 121 20.22 17.96 -20.37
N GLU A 122 19.55 17.28 -21.30
CA GLU A 122 20.03 17.10 -22.68
C GLU A 122 20.24 18.46 -23.38
N GLU A 123 19.28 19.38 -23.27
CA GLU A 123 19.38 20.74 -23.81
C GLU A 123 20.54 21.51 -23.18
N ARG A 124 20.68 21.43 -21.85
CA ARG A 124 21.80 22.06 -21.11
C ARG A 124 23.14 21.51 -21.57
N VAL A 125 23.24 20.19 -21.76
CA VAL A 125 24.44 19.52 -22.26
C VAL A 125 24.73 19.93 -23.70
N ALA A 126 23.71 20.02 -24.57
CA ALA A 126 23.86 20.46 -25.96
C ALA A 126 24.35 21.91 -26.06
N ALA A 127 23.81 22.82 -25.24
CA ALA A 127 24.28 24.21 -25.17
C ALA A 127 25.75 24.29 -24.75
N LEU A 128 26.15 23.52 -23.74
CA LEU A 128 27.54 23.46 -23.29
C LEU A 128 28.48 22.82 -24.34
N LYS A 129 28.01 21.82 -25.11
CA LYS A 129 28.74 21.28 -26.27
C LYS A 129 29.02 22.36 -27.30
N GLY A 130 28.03 23.21 -27.62
CA GLY A 130 28.21 24.32 -28.56
C GLY A 130 29.27 25.33 -28.12
N ILE A 131 29.33 25.65 -26.83
CA ILE A 131 30.26 26.66 -26.28
C ILE A 131 31.69 26.11 -26.11
N ARG A 132 31.84 24.86 -25.62
CA ARG A 132 33.14 24.29 -25.20
C ARG A 132 33.67 23.15 -26.09
N GLY A 133 32.95 22.75 -27.14
CA GLY A 133 33.28 21.63 -28.02
C GLY A 133 32.94 20.26 -27.41
N GLU A 134 33.33 19.15 -28.05
CA GLU A 134 32.97 17.78 -27.60
C GLU A 134 33.90 17.19 -26.52
N ARG A 135 35.07 17.82 -26.30
CA ARG A 135 36.18 17.24 -25.52
C ARG A 135 35.95 17.24 -23.99
N TRP A 136 35.02 18.04 -23.48
CA TRP A 136 34.80 18.19 -22.02
C TRP A 136 33.89 17.10 -21.41
N LEU A 137 33.03 16.46 -22.21
CA LEU A 137 32.06 15.46 -21.71
C LEU A 137 32.68 14.14 -21.24
N PRO A 138 33.61 13.50 -21.98
CA PRO A 138 34.27 12.27 -21.51
C PRO A 138 35.16 12.49 -20.28
N SER A 139 35.62 13.72 -20.02
CA SER A 139 36.45 14.04 -18.86
C SER A 139 35.62 14.13 -17.57
N VAL A 140 34.40 14.67 -17.61
CA VAL A 140 33.50 14.70 -16.43
C VAL A 140 33.00 13.30 -16.06
N ALA A 141 32.68 12.46 -17.06
CA ALA A 141 32.28 11.08 -16.82
C ALA A 141 33.41 10.27 -16.15
N ARG A 142 34.65 10.42 -16.64
CA ARG A 142 35.85 9.82 -16.02
C ARG A 142 36.09 10.34 -14.60
N ASP A 143 35.95 11.65 -14.37
CA ASP A 143 36.08 12.23 -13.02
C ASP A 143 35.01 11.75 -12.05
N MET A 144 33.75 11.59 -12.49
CA MET A 144 32.69 11.00 -11.67
C MET A 144 32.99 9.55 -11.31
N GLN A 145 33.48 8.76 -12.26
CA GLN A 145 33.82 7.36 -12.05
C GLN A 145 35.01 7.20 -11.09
N LEU A 146 36.02 8.06 -11.21
CA LEU A 146 37.15 8.14 -10.26
C LEU A 146 36.72 8.56 -8.86
N ARG A 147 35.71 9.43 -8.71
CA ARG A 147 35.16 9.83 -7.41
C ARG A 147 34.35 8.72 -6.74
N LEU A 148 33.64 7.90 -7.51
CA LEU A 148 32.91 6.73 -7.01
C LEU A 148 33.83 5.61 -6.55
N GLN A 149 35.00 5.43 -7.18
CA GLN A 149 36.01 4.44 -6.79
C GLN A 149 36.83 4.84 -5.53
N ARG A 150 36.74 6.08 -5.08
CA ARG A 150 37.47 6.61 -3.90
C ARG A 150 36.63 6.65 -2.62
N ARG A 151 35.41 6.09 -2.65
CA ARG A 151 34.57 5.86 -1.47
C ARG A 151 34.57 4.39 -1.12
#